data_AF-A0A958MS10-F1
#
_entry.id   AF-A0A958MS10-F1
#
_cell.length_a   1.000
_cell.length_b   1.000
_cell.length_c   1.000
_cell.angle_alpha   90.00
_cell.angle_beta   90.00
_cell.angle_gamma   90.00
#
_symmetry.space_group_name_H-M   'P 1'
#
loop_
_entity.id
_entity.type
_entity.pdbx_description
1 polymer ?
#
loop_
_entity_poly.entity_id
_entity_poly.type
_entity_poly.pdbx_seq_one_letter_code
_entity_poly.pdbx_strand_id
1 'polypeptide(L)'
;MVDHPSIRILNQVLADRKAKNPAYSLRALARDLGIGATSLSDALNGNRQLSKSSLRKMAEKLELSPLERDQIFSHSQLSKLQFKEVERLELKEDTFRLIADWYYLAIMNLAKMKNCRADAQWLSQRLGISEVEALTAMDRLLRLNLVESKRGKLIRTARPLATSRDIPSEAVRRHHRGNLQLAEKALNETPVELREFSSTTVATNPKNL
;
A
#
# COMPACT_ATOMS: atom_id res chain seq x y z
N MET A 1 -14.14 22.67 -13.99
CA MET A 1 -13.97 21.99 -12.68
C MET A 1 -12.53 21.51 -12.64
N VAL A 2 -11.71 22.03 -11.72
CA VAL A 2 -10.28 21.70 -11.69
C VAL A 2 -10.14 20.30 -11.09
N ASP A 3 -9.82 19.30 -11.92
CA ASP A 3 -9.59 17.93 -11.48
C ASP A 3 -8.25 17.85 -10.72
N HIS A 4 -8.27 18.16 -9.43
CA HIS A 4 -7.07 18.10 -8.59
C HIS A 4 -6.84 16.65 -8.13
N PRO A 5 -5.62 16.09 -8.26
CA PRO A 5 -5.29 14.75 -7.78
C PRO A 5 -5.68 14.47 -6.32
N SER A 6 -5.61 15.48 -5.44
CA SER A 6 -6.02 15.36 -4.04
C SER A 6 -7.52 15.11 -3.90
N ILE A 7 -8.36 15.76 -4.70
CA ILE A 7 -9.82 15.58 -4.69
C ILE A 7 -10.18 14.17 -5.15
N ARG A 8 -9.54 13.68 -6.23
CA ARG A 8 -9.73 12.31 -6.72
C ARG A 8 -9.40 11.26 -5.65
N ILE A 9 -8.24 11.39 -5.01
CA ILE A 9 -7.83 10.48 -3.93
C ILE A 9 -8.83 10.53 -2.76
N LEU A 10 -9.26 11.72 -2.34
CA LEU A 10 -10.22 11.86 -1.24
C LEU A 10 -11.59 11.25 -1.57
N ASN A 11 -12.08 11.44 -2.79
CA ASN A 11 -13.33 10.84 -3.24
C ASN A 11 -13.26 9.31 -3.26
N GLN A 12 -12.15 8.75 -3.77
CA GLN A 12 -11.94 7.30 -3.76
C GLN A 12 -11.93 6.74 -2.33
N VAL A 13 -11.15 7.35 -1.43
CA VAL A 13 -11.08 6.92 -0.02
C VAL A 13 -12.44 7.01 0.68
N LEU A 14 -13.20 8.07 0.41
CA LEU A 14 -14.54 8.22 0.98
C LEU A 14 -15.48 7.12 0.48
N ALA A 15 -15.43 6.82 -0.82
CA ALA A 15 -16.23 5.75 -1.43
C ALA A 15 -15.88 4.38 -0.84
N ASP A 16 -14.59 4.05 -0.72
CA ASP A 16 -14.12 2.77 -0.17
C ASP A 16 -14.55 2.60 1.30
N ARG A 17 -14.47 3.66 2.10
CA ARG A 17 -14.90 3.62 3.50
C ARG A 17 -16.41 3.51 3.63
N LYS A 18 -17.18 4.16 2.75
CA LYS A 18 -18.64 4.02 2.67
C LYS A 18 -19.07 2.64 2.24
N ALA A 19 -18.35 1.99 1.32
CA ALA A 19 -18.64 0.63 0.90
C ALA A 19 -18.54 -0.37 2.07
N LYS A 20 -17.62 -0.14 3.01
CA LYS A 20 -17.47 -0.96 4.23
C LYS A 20 -18.43 -0.55 5.35
N ASN A 21 -18.73 0.75 5.45
CA ASN A 21 -19.63 1.30 6.45
C ASN A 21 -20.51 2.38 5.80
N PRO A 22 -21.76 2.07 5.41
CA PRO A 22 -22.66 3.03 4.77
C PRO A 22 -22.92 4.31 5.57
N ALA A 23 -22.80 4.26 6.91
CA ALA A 23 -22.95 5.42 7.79
C ALA A 23 -21.69 6.32 7.82
N TYR A 24 -20.61 5.95 7.14
CA TYR A 24 -19.37 6.71 7.12
C TYR A 24 -19.58 8.06 6.43
N SER A 25 -19.32 9.14 7.16
CA SER A 25 -19.62 10.52 6.74
C SER A 25 -18.38 11.31 6.37
N LEU A 26 -18.58 12.41 5.65
CA LEU A 26 -17.51 13.38 5.36
C LEU A 26 -16.86 13.93 6.64
N ARG A 27 -17.64 14.12 7.71
CA ARG A 27 -17.14 14.56 9.01
C ARG A 27 -16.24 13.52 9.67
N ALA A 28 -16.57 12.23 9.52
CA ALA A 28 -15.70 11.15 9.98
C ALA A 28 -14.37 11.16 9.22
N LEU A 29 -14.39 11.34 7.90
CA LEU A 29 -13.18 11.47 7.10
C LEU A 29 -12.31 12.66 7.53
N ALA A 30 -12.92 13.82 7.72
CA ALA A 30 -12.23 15.03 8.20
C ALA A 30 -11.52 14.79 9.53
N ARG A 31 -12.22 14.17 10.50
CA ARG A 31 -11.67 13.78 11.80
C ARG A 31 -10.50 12.82 11.65
N ASP A 32 -10.65 11.76 10.85
CA ASP A 32 -9.62 10.72 10.68
C ASP A 32 -8.36 11.28 10.01
N LEU A 33 -8.51 12.26 9.12
CA LEU A 33 -7.40 12.97 8.48
C LEU A 33 -6.83 14.12 9.33
N GLY A 34 -7.52 14.54 10.39
CA GLY A 34 -7.16 15.72 11.18
C GLY A 34 -7.25 17.04 10.39
N ILE A 35 -8.18 17.10 9.43
CA ILE A 35 -8.48 18.27 8.59
C ILE A 35 -9.84 18.83 9.02
N GLY A 36 -10.02 20.16 8.98
CA GLY A 36 -11.31 20.78 9.30
C GLY A 36 -12.40 20.33 8.32
N ALA A 37 -13.59 19.97 8.85
CA ALA A 37 -14.70 19.48 8.02
C ALA A 37 -15.13 20.48 6.94
N THR A 38 -15.13 21.78 7.25
CA THR A 38 -15.40 22.85 6.29
C THR A 38 -14.35 22.86 5.18
N SER A 39 -13.06 22.86 5.54
CA SER A 39 -11.95 22.86 4.57
C SER A 39 -11.98 21.63 3.65
N LEU A 40 -12.33 20.47 4.19
CA LEU A 40 -12.45 19.24 3.41
C LEU A 40 -13.65 19.31 2.45
N SER A 41 -14.79 19.82 2.92
CA SER A 41 -15.99 20.02 2.09
C SER A 41 -15.76 21.01 0.96
N ASP A 42 -15.14 22.16 1.25
CA ASP A 42 -14.81 23.17 0.25
C ASP A 42 -13.85 22.63 -0.80
N ALA A 43 -12.90 21.79 -0.39
CA ALA A 43 -11.98 21.12 -1.30
C ALA A 43 -12.69 20.12 -2.23
N LEU A 44 -13.55 19.25 -1.69
CA LEU A 44 -14.28 18.28 -2.51
C LEU A 44 -15.25 18.93 -3.50
N ASN A 45 -15.83 20.07 -3.15
CA ASN A 45 -16.70 20.84 -4.04
C ASN A 45 -15.91 21.71 -5.04
N GLY A 46 -14.58 21.75 -4.96
CA GLY A 46 -13.74 22.59 -5.82
C GLY A 46 -13.75 24.08 -5.49
N ASN A 47 -14.37 24.47 -4.36
CA ASN A 47 -14.46 25.86 -3.92
C ASN A 47 -13.13 26.38 -3.36
N ARG A 48 -12.28 25.50 -2.80
CA ARG A 48 -10.99 25.90 -2.22
C ARG A 48 -9.95 24.79 -2.26
N GLN A 49 -8.70 25.11 -2.59
CA GLN A 49 -7.60 24.15 -2.49
C GLN A 49 -7.19 23.90 -1.02
N LEU A 50 -6.76 22.67 -0.73
CA LEU A 50 -6.21 22.31 0.57
C LEU A 50 -4.87 23.01 0.81
N SER A 51 -4.63 23.45 2.06
CA SER A 51 -3.33 23.98 2.46
C SER A 51 -2.25 22.91 2.39
N LYS A 52 -0.97 23.32 2.22
CA LYS A 52 0.18 22.40 2.30
C LYS A 52 0.19 21.58 3.60
N SER A 53 -0.23 22.16 4.72
CA SER A 53 -0.35 21.45 6.00
C SER A 53 -1.43 20.37 5.97
N SER A 54 -2.57 20.62 5.32
CA SER A 54 -3.65 19.64 5.16
C SER A 54 -3.24 18.52 4.20
N LEU A 55 -2.52 18.84 3.12
CA LEU A 55 -1.98 17.85 2.19
C LEU A 55 -0.94 16.94 2.84
N ARG A 56 -0.10 17.46 3.75
CA ARG A 56 0.84 16.62 4.54
C ARG A 56 0.11 15.64 5.46
N LYS A 57 -0.89 16.13 6.21
CA LYS A 57 -1.74 15.27 7.06
C LYS A 57 -2.43 14.19 6.24
N MET A 58 -2.97 14.56 5.07
CA MET A 58 -3.58 13.64 4.12
C MET A 58 -2.56 12.58 3.67
N ALA A 59 -1.36 12.98 3.23
CA ALA A 59 -0.31 12.07 2.78
C ALA A 59 0.10 11.05 3.85
N GLU A 60 0.27 11.51 5.08
CA GLU A 60 0.70 10.67 6.21
C GLU A 60 -0.41 9.70 6.66
N LYS A 61 -1.64 10.20 6.82
CA LYS A 61 -2.79 9.42 7.33
C LYS A 61 -3.32 8.41 6.32
N LEU A 62 -3.17 8.70 5.03
CA LEU A 62 -3.54 7.79 3.95
C LEU A 62 -2.39 6.89 3.49
N GLU A 63 -1.19 7.04 4.09
CA GLU A 63 0.01 6.26 3.73
C GLU A 63 0.33 6.36 2.23
N LEU A 64 0.24 7.57 1.68
CA LEU A 64 0.47 7.81 0.26
C LEU A 64 1.91 7.46 -0.13
N SER A 65 2.03 6.85 -1.31
CA SER A 65 3.29 6.52 -1.98
C SER A 65 4.03 7.78 -2.47
N PRO A 66 5.34 7.70 -2.74
CA PRO A 66 6.12 8.81 -3.28
C PRO A 66 5.47 9.48 -4.50
N LEU A 67 4.95 8.71 -5.46
CA LEU A 67 4.26 9.26 -6.63
C LEU A 67 2.96 9.98 -6.26
N GLU A 68 2.11 9.38 -5.42
CA GLU A 68 0.85 10.01 -4.98
C GLU A 68 1.12 11.30 -4.20
N ARG A 69 2.19 11.34 -3.39
CA ARG A 69 2.61 12.56 -2.69
C ARG A 69 3.03 13.63 -3.69
N ASP A 70 3.91 13.30 -4.63
CA ASP A 70 4.34 14.28 -5.62
C ASP A 70 3.16 14.85 -6.42
N GLN A 71 2.22 13.99 -6.83
CA GLN A 71 1.00 14.40 -7.53
C GLN A 71 0.16 15.42 -6.76
N ILE A 72 0.00 15.26 -5.43
CA ILE A 72 -0.80 16.19 -4.63
C ILE A 72 -0.05 17.48 -4.26
N PHE A 73 1.28 17.48 -4.23
CA PHE A 73 2.09 18.66 -3.87
C PHE A 73 2.51 19.50 -5.08
N SER A 74 2.75 18.87 -6.22
CA SER A 74 3.40 19.51 -7.37
C SER A 74 2.42 20.07 -8.41
N HIS A 75 1.11 19.77 -8.29
CA HIS A 75 -0.07 20.19 -9.07
C HIS A 75 0.01 20.36 -10.61
N SER A 76 1.18 20.31 -11.28
CA SER A 76 1.32 20.68 -12.69
C SER A 76 2.69 20.43 -13.33
N GLN A 77 3.57 19.52 -12.89
CA GLN A 77 4.91 19.39 -13.52
C GLN A 77 5.46 17.97 -13.72
N LEU A 78 4.62 16.96 -13.97
CA LEU A 78 5.13 15.71 -14.58
C LEU A 78 5.84 15.99 -15.93
N SER A 79 5.53 17.10 -16.59
CA SER A 79 6.10 17.48 -17.89
C SER A 79 7.46 18.18 -17.85
N LYS A 80 8.00 18.55 -16.67
CA LYS A 80 9.31 19.24 -16.54
C LYS A 80 10.34 18.51 -15.69
N LEU A 81 10.03 17.30 -15.23
CA LEU A 81 11.01 16.48 -14.52
C LEU A 81 12.13 16.09 -15.48
N GLN A 82 13.37 16.38 -15.09
CA GLN A 82 14.54 15.84 -15.79
C GLN A 82 14.50 14.31 -15.70
N PHE A 83 14.96 13.61 -16.73
CA PHE A 83 14.94 12.13 -16.81
C PHE A 83 15.45 11.45 -15.53
N LYS A 84 16.54 11.98 -14.95
CA LYS A 84 17.16 11.48 -13.71
C LYS A 84 16.26 11.61 -12.47
N GLU A 85 15.38 12.61 -12.44
CA GLU A 85 14.46 12.82 -11.33
C GLU A 85 13.25 11.87 -11.42
N VAL A 86 12.75 11.62 -12.64
CA VAL A 86 11.72 10.61 -12.92
C VAL A 86 12.22 9.22 -12.51
N GLU A 87 13.39 8.81 -13.00
CA GLU A 87 13.98 7.50 -12.66
C GLU A 87 14.17 7.33 -11.14
N ARG A 88 14.64 8.38 -10.46
CA ARG A 88 14.79 8.36 -9.00
C ARG A 88 13.44 8.25 -8.28
N LEU A 89 12.40 8.91 -8.77
CA LEU A 89 11.06 8.86 -8.19
C LEU A 89 10.41 7.48 -8.42
N GLU A 90 10.58 6.90 -9.60
CA GLU A 90 10.15 5.55 -9.94
C GLU A 90 10.81 4.50 -9.03
N LEU A 91 12.13 4.56 -8.85
CA LEU A 91 12.84 3.66 -7.94
C LEU A 91 12.34 3.76 -6.48
N LYS A 92 12.03 4.98 -6.02
CA LYS A 92 11.45 5.20 -4.69
C LYS A 92 10.05 4.61 -4.60
N GLU A 93 9.23 4.77 -5.63
CA GLU A 93 7.90 4.18 -5.71
C GLU A 93 7.98 2.66 -5.67
N ASP A 94 8.85 2.06 -6.48
CA ASP A 94 9.00 0.61 -6.53
C ASP A 94 9.46 0.03 -5.20
N THR A 95 10.42 0.70 -4.55
CA THR A 95 10.87 0.32 -3.21
C THR A 95 9.75 0.46 -2.18
N PHE A 96 8.96 1.54 -2.27
CA PHE A 96 7.79 1.72 -1.41
C PHE A 96 6.79 0.57 -1.60
N ARG A 97 6.40 0.26 -2.83
CA ARG A 97 5.42 -0.80 -3.15
C ARG A 97 5.90 -2.18 -2.75
N LEU A 98 7.18 -2.47 -2.96
CA LEU A 98 7.82 -3.72 -2.54
C LEU A 98 7.61 -4.01 -1.06
N ILE A 99 7.68 -2.98 -0.22
CA ILE A 99 7.46 -3.10 1.22
C ILE A 99 5.96 -3.02 1.51
N ALA A 100 5.26 -2.05 0.94
CA ALA A 100 3.89 -1.70 1.28
C ALA A 100 2.86 -2.78 0.95
N ASP A 101 3.02 -3.45 -0.19
CA ASP A 101 2.04 -4.40 -0.67
C ASP A 101 2.54 -5.83 -0.38
N TRP A 102 1.77 -6.56 0.43
CA TRP A 102 2.18 -7.84 1.02
C TRP A 102 2.54 -8.92 -0.01
N TYR A 103 1.89 -8.89 -1.18
CA TYR A 103 2.00 -9.93 -2.19
C TYR A 103 3.39 -9.98 -2.82
N TYR A 104 4.18 -8.90 -2.79
CA TYR A 104 5.57 -8.94 -3.27
C TYR A 104 6.41 -9.97 -2.51
N LEU A 105 6.35 -9.93 -1.18
CA LEU A 105 7.04 -10.90 -0.32
C LEU A 105 6.47 -12.31 -0.50
N ALA A 106 5.15 -12.42 -0.69
CA ALA A 106 4.50 -13.70 -0.95
C ALA A 106 5.00 -14.34 -2.26
N ILE A 107 5.06 -13.59 -3.36
CA ILE A 107 5.59 -14.05 -4.65
C ILE A 107 7.06 -14.49 -4.51
N MET A 108 7.89 -13.71 -3.80
CA MET A 108 9.28 -14.07 -3.53
C MET A 108 9.41 -15.38 -2.72
N ASN A 109 8.45 -15.69 -1.85
CA ASN A 109 8.41 -16.96 -1.12
C ASN A 109 7.86 -18.11 -1.99
N LEU A 110 6.86 -17.85 -2.84
CA LEU A 110 6.39 -18.81 -3.85
C LEU A 110 7.51 -19.22 -4.79
N ALA A 111 8.44 -18.31 -5.13
CA ALA A 111 9.63 -18.59 -5.94
C ALA A 111 10.59 -19.63 -5.31
N LYS A 112 10.42 -19.98 -4.03
CA LYS A 112 11.18 -21.07 -3.39
C LYS A 112 10.48 -22.42 -3.49
N MET A 113 9.21 -22.46 -3.91
CA MET A 113 8.45 -23.70 -3.99
C MET A 113 8.82 -24.51 -5.24
N LYS A 114 8.85 -25.84 -5.10
CA LYS A 114 9.22 -26.76 -6.21
C LYS A 114 8.33 -26.60 -7.46
N ASN A 115 7.06 -26.29 -7.25
CA ASN A 115 6.02 -26.14 -8.27
C ASN A 115 5.75 -24.67 -8.67
N CYS A 116 6.66 -23.74 -8.34
CA CYS A 116 6.56 -22.35 -8.77
C CYS A 116 6.45 -22.24 -10.29
N ARG A 117 5.63 -21.29 -10.76
CA ARG A 117 5.50 -20.90 -12.16
C ARG A 117 5.70 -19.40 -12.29
N ALA A 118 6.46 -18.99 -13.30
CA ALA A 118 6.57 -17.59 -13.72
C ALA A 118 5.38 -17.21 -14.59
N ASP A 119 4.20 -17.20 -13.97
CA ASP A 119 2.91 -17.05 -14.64
C ASP A 119 1.96 -16.21 -13.77
N ALA A 120 1.43 -15.13 -14.33
CA ALA A 120 0.60 -14.17 -13.60
C ALA A 120 -0.72 -14.80 -13.14
N GLN A 121 -1.34 -15.63 -13.99
CA GLN A 121 -2.58 -16.32 -13.65
C GLN A 121 -2.38 -17.28 -12.47
N TRP A 122 -1.31 -18.06 -12.48
CA TRP A 122 -0.94 -18.96 -11.38
C TRP A 122 -0.69 -18.20 -10.07
N LEU A 123 0.03 -17.07 -10.12
CA LEU A 123 0.28 -16.23 -8.95
C LEU A 123 -1.02 -15.62 -8.39
N SER A 124 -1.88 -15.10 -9.27
CA SER A 124 -3.18 -14.54 -8.92
C SER A 124 -4.05 -15.56 -8.17
N GLN A 125 -4.19 -16.77 -8.72
CA GLN A 125 -4.97 -17.84 -8.09
C GLN A 125 -4.40 -18.26 -6.73
N ARG A 126 -3.07 -18.35 -6.61
CA ARG A 126 -2.39 -18.76 -5.36
C ARG A 126 -2.53 -17.74 -4.24
N LEU A 127 -2.57 -16.45 -4.59
CA LEU A 127 -2.53 -15.35 -3.62
C LEU A 127 -3.90 -14.69 -3.42
N GLY A 128 -4.89 -15.00 -4.25
CA GLY A 128 -6.20 -14.36 -4.19
C GLY A 128 -6.15 -12.86 -4.54
N ILE A 129 -5.23 -12.47 -5.43
CA ILE A 129 -5.10 -11.11 -6.00
C ILE A 129 -5.57 -11.12 -7.45
N SER A 130 -5.81 -9.95 -8.04
CA SER A 130 -6.13 -9.87 -9.47
C SER A 130 -4.95 -10.27 -10.36
N GLU A 131 -5.24 -10.73 -11.58
CA GLU A 131 -4.21 -11.09 -12.55
C GLU A 131 -3.34 -9.88 -12.95
N VAL A 132 -3.95 -8.69 -13.02
CA VAL A 132 -3.24 -7.43 -13.29
C VAL A 132 -2.27 -7.10 -12.14
N GLU A 133 -2.68 -7.26 -10.88
CA GLU A 133 -1.79 -7.09 -9.73
C GLU A 133 -0.64 -8.09 -9.77
N ALA A 134 -0.92 -9.36 -10.07
CA ALA A 134 0.09 -10.41 -10.15
C ALA A 134 1.12 -10.13 -11.26
N LEU A 135 0.66 -9.73 -12.45
CA LEU A 135 1.53 -9.36 -13.59
C LEU A 135 2.42 -8.16 -13.22
N THR A 136 1.80 -7.08 -12.73
CA THR A 136 2.52 -5.85 -12.33
C THR A 136 3.53 -6.14 -11.23
N ALA A 137 3.19 -7.04 -10.30
CA ALA A 137 4.08 -7.45 -9.23
C ALA A 137 5.27 -8.24 -9.75
N MET A 138 5.03 -9.21 -10.62
CA MET A 138 6.07 -10.02 -11.24
C MET A 138 7.04 -9.16 -12.04
N ASP A 139 6.55 -8.25 -12.89
CA ASP A 139 7.38 -7.36 -13.71
C ASP A 139 8.25 -6.45 -12.85
N ARG A 140 7.69 -5.89 -11.77
CA ARG A 140 8.45 -5.07 -10.81
C ARG A 140 9.54 -5.90 -10.12
N LEU A 141 9.25 -7.12 -9.67
CA LEU A 141 10.25 -7.98 -9.02
C LEU A 141 11.39 -8.37 -9.97
N LEU A 142 11.09 -8.63 -11.25
CA LEU A 142 12.08 -8.89 -12.30
C LEU A 142 12.93 -7.65 -12.56
N ARG A 143 12.31 -6.49 -12.73
CA ARG A 143 13.01 -5.21 -12.98
C ARG A 143 13.93 -4.80 -11.83
N LEU A 144 13.54 -5.08 -10.60
CA LEU A 144 14.36 -4.85 -9.40
C LEU A 144 15.41 -5.96 -9.16
N ASN A 145 15.52 -6.96 -10.04
CA ASN A 145 16.40 -8.11 -9.91
C ASN A 145 16.23 -8.86 -8.57
N LEU A 146 15.00 -8.91 -8.04
CA LEU A 146 14.67 -9.63 -6.80
C LEU A 146 14.27 -11.09 -7.07
N VAL A 147 13.80 -11.33 -8.29
CA VAL A 147 13.58 -12.66 -8.87
C VAL A 147 14.11 -12.68 -10.31
N GLU A 148 14.39 -13.86 -10.82
CA GLU A 148 14.70 -14.14 -12.22
C GLU A 148 13.72 -15.19 -12.76
N SER A 149 13.37 -15.12 -14.04
CA SER A 149 12.63 -16.18 -14.72
C SER A 149 13.59 -17.13 -15.44
N LYS A 150 13.61 -18.41 -15.06
CA LYS A 150 14.38 -19.46 -15.76
C LYS A 150 13.51 -20.68 -15.99
N ARG A 151 13.45 -21.13 -17.24
CA ARG A 151 12.70 -22.34 -17.66
C ARG A 151 11.24 -22.31 -17.17
N GLY A 152 10.59 -21.15 -17.25
CA GLY A 152 9.20 -20.96 -16.81
C GLY A 152 8.98 -20.94 -15.29
N LYS A 153 10.03 -20.86 -14.47
CA LYS A 153 9.96 -20.74 -13.01
C LYS A 153 10.57 -19.43 -12.53
N LEU A 154 10.00 -18.86 -11.48
CA LEU A 154 10.65 -17.77 -10.76
C LEU A 154 11.70 -18.34 -9.81
N ILE A 155 12.87 -17.71 -9.80
CA ILE A 155 13.98 -18.02 -8.91
C ILE A 155 14.29 -16.76 -8.13
N ARG A 156 14.26 -16.84 -6.80
CA ARG A 156 14.59 -15.69 -5.95
C ARG A 156 16.10 -15.43 -5.97
N THR A 157 16.49 -14.22 -6.34
CA THR A 157 17.89 -13.77 -6.37
C THR A 157 18.25 -12.90 -5.17
N ALA A 158 17.27 -12.22 -4.59
CA ALA A 158 17.50 -11.32 -3.46
C ALA A 158 17.82 -12.05 -2.14
N ARG A 159 18.67 -11.38 -1.34
CA ARG A 159 18.85 -11.69 0.09
C ARG A 159 17.55 -11.44 0.87
N PRO A 160 17.39 -12.02 2.07
CA PRO A 160 16.27 -11.68 2.95
C PRO A 160 16.15 -10.16 3.11
N LEU A 161 14.96 -9.64 2.85
CA LEU A 161 14.67 -8.23 3.05
C LEU A 161 14.49 -7.97 4.55
N ALA A 162 15.10 -6.89 5.04
CA ALA A 162 14.92 -6.41 6.40
C ALA A 162 14.40 -4.97 6.35
N THR A 163 13.39 -4.67 7.17
CA THR A 163 12.93 -3.30 7.36
C THR A 163 13.84 -2.57 8.33
N SER A 164 13.94 -1.25 8.19
CA SER A 164 14.59 -0.39 9.17
C SER A 164 13.93 -0.51 10.54
N ARG A 165 14.72 -0.53 11.62
CA ARG A 165 14.21 -0.46 13.00
C ARG A 165 14.03 1.00 13.39
N ASP A 166 13.00 1.27 14.20
CA ASP A 166 12.76 2.56 14.88
C ASP A 166 12.58 3.78 13.96
N ILE A 167 12.31 3.56 12.67
CA ILE A 167 11.99 4.62 11.71
C ILE A 167 10.54 4.43 11.24
N PRO A 168 9.63 5.40 11.52
CA PRO A 168 8.28 5.36 10.98
C PRO A 168 8.29 5.28 9.45
N SER A 169 7.62 4.27 8.90
CA SER A 169 7.51 4.07 7.45
C SER A 169 6.06 3.85 7.06
N GLU A 170 5.54 4.69 6.17
CA GLU A 170 4.19 4.52 5.60
C GLU A 170 4.04 3.16 4.91
N ALA A 171 5.09 2.70 4.22
CA ALA A 171 5.09 1.41 3.56
C ALA A 171 4.91 0.28 4.59
N VAL A 172 5.66 0.32 5.69
CA VAL A 172 5.57 -0.70 6.75
C VAL A 172 4.19 -0.69 7.42
N ARG A 173 3.61 0.48 7.67
CA ARG A 173 2.24 0.56 8.23
C ARG A 173 1.19 -0.02 7.28
N ARG A 174 1.28 0.32 5.99
CA ARG A 174 0.40 -0.21 4.95
C ARG A 174 0.53 -1.74 4.83
N HIS A 175 1.76 -2.25 4.86
CA HIS A 175 2.06 -3.67 4.85
C HIS A 175 1.39 -4.41 6.01
N HIS A 176 1.61 -3.95 7.24
CA HIS A 176 1.01 -4.56 8.41
C HIS A 176 -0.51 -4.48 8.39
N ARG A 177 -1.08 -3.36 7.95
CA ARG A 177 -2.54 -3.24 7.79
C ARG A 177 -3.09 -4.27 6.78
N GLY A 178 -2.43 -4.45 5.64
CA GLY A 178 -2.80 -5.45 4.65
C GLY A 178 -2.76 -6.87 5.23
N ASN A 179 -1.67 -7.22 5.93
CA ASN A 179 -1.55 -8.53 6.58
C ASN A 179 -2.61 -8.75 7.66
N LEU A 180 -2.96 -7.73 8.44
CA LEU A 180 -4.01 -7.82 9.45
C LEU A 180 -5.39 -8.08 8.81
N GLN A 181 -5.67 -7.47 7.67
CA GLN A 181 -6.91 -7.74 6.92
C GLN A 181 -6.94 -9.17 6.38
N LEU A 182 -5.82 -9.67 5.87
CA LEU A 182 -5.71 -11.08 5.45
C LEU A 182 -5.87 -12.03 6.63
N ALA A 183 -5.28 -11.69 7.78
CA ALA A 183 -5.38 -12.48 8.99
C ALA A 183 -6.82 -12.52 9.51
N GLU A 184 -7.52 -11.37 9.55
CA GLU A 184 -8.93 -11.29 9.91
C GLU A 184 -9.80 -12.14 8.97
N LYS A 185 -9.57 -12.03 7.65
CA LYS A 185 -10.28 -12.86 6.67
C LYS A 185 -10.02 -14.36 6.91
N ALA A 186 -8.75 -14.76 7.04
CA ALA A 186 -8.36 -16.14 7.25
C ALA A 186 -8.88 -16.70 8.58
N LEU A 187 -8.97 -15.87 9.63
CA LEU A 187 -9.53 -16.26 10.92
C LEU A 187 -11.01 -16.69 10.79
N ASN A 188 -11.76 -16.01 9.93
CA ASN A 188 -13.20 -16.25 9.73
C ASN A 188 -13.51 -17.30 8.65
N GLU A 189 -12.72 -17.36 7.57
CA GLU A 189 -13.04 -18.15 6.37
C GLU A 189 -12.20 -19.42 6.22
N THR A 190 -11.01 -19.49 6.82
CA THR A 190 -10.10 -20.64 6.63
C THR A 190 -10.37 -21.72 7.70
N PRO A 191 -10.46 -23.02 7.30
CA PRO A 191 -10.56 -24.13 8.25
C PRO A 191 -9.45 -24.14 9.28
N VAL A 192 -9.74 -24.59 10.50
CA VAL A 192 -8.80 -24.57 11.64
C VAL A 192 -7.53 -25.36 11.33
N GLU A 193 -7.63 -26.44 10.57
CA GLU A 193 -6.53 -27.31 10.17
C GLU A 193 -5.56 -26.64 9.18
N LEU A 194 -5.99 -25.54 8.55
CA LEU A 194 -5.24 -24.81 7.54
C LEU A 194 -4.80 -23.41 8.01
N ARG A 195 -5.01 -23.07 9.29
CA ARG A 195 -4.61 -21.79 9.87
C ARG A 195 -3.98 -21.97 11.25
N GLU A 196 -2.99 -21.13 11.56
CA GLU A 196 -2.32 -21.10 12.86
C GLU A 196 -2.49 -19.71 13.47
N PHE A 197 -3.19 -19.64 14.61
CA PHE A 197 -3.38 -18.41 15.38
C PHE A 197 -3.17 -18.72 16.86
N SER A 198 -2.28 -17.97 17.52
CA SER A 198 -2.01 -18.10 18.95
C SER A 198 -2.06 -16.74 19.63
N SER A 199 -2.53 -16.72 20.88
CA SER A 199 -2.62 -15.51 21.70
C SER A 199 -2.21 -15.82 23.14
N THR A 200 -1.34 -14.98 23.69
CA THR A 200 -0.93 -15.05 25.09
C THR A 200 -1.27 -13.73 25.78
N THR A 201 -1.97 -13.80 26.91
CA THR A 201 -2.28 -12.63 27.74
C THR A 201 -1.42 -12.68 28.99
N VAL A 202 -0.64 -11.62 29.24
CA VAL A 202 0.27 -11.52 30.38
C VAL A 202 0.02 -10.19 31.11
N ALA A 203 -0.01 -10.23 32.44
CA ALA A 203 0.01 -9.02 33.25
C ALA A 203 1.44 -8.46 33.29
N THR A 204 1.63 -7.21 32.85
CA THR A 204 2.94 -6.53 32.89
C THR A 204 2.85 -5.18 33.60
N ASN A 205 3.95 -4.77 34.22
CA ASN A 205 4.12 -3.42 34.79
C ASN A 205 4.88 -2.56 33.78
N PRO A 206 4.33 -1.40 33.33
CA PRO A 206 5.00 -0.52 32.37
C PRO A 206 6.41 -0.06 32.76
N LYS A 207 6.74 -0.10 34.06
CA LYS A 207 8.08 0.26 34.57
C LYS A 207 9.17 -0.78 34.27
N ASN A 208 8.79 -1.99 33.82
CA ASN A 208 9.68 -3.12 33.57
C ASN A 208 9.67 -3.56 32.09
N LEU A 209 9.22 -2.70 31.18
CA LEU A 209 9.24 -2.89 29.72
C LEU A 209 10.54 -2.41 29.09
#